data_AF-A0A965D919-F1
#
_entry.id   AF-A0A965D919-F1
#
_cell.length_a   1.000
_cell.length_b   1.000
_cell.length_c   1.000
_cell.angle_alpha   90.00
_cell.angle_beta   90.00
_cell.angle_gamma   90.00
#
_symmetry.space_group_name_H-M   'P 1'
#
loop_
_entity.id
_entity.type
_entity.pdbx_description
1 polymer ?
#
loop_
_entity_poly.entity_id
_entity_poly.type
_entity_poly.pdbx_seq_one_letter_code
_entity_poly.pdbx_strand_id
1 'polypeptide(L)'
;KEISYGTIGPSLLQYGKIRGVTDPNSEASKPIVEYTWGKIWNSKAYNACSNMPRAGHMGILTEAQVRHIVALLLDPQSPVNK
;
A
#
# COMPACT_ATOMS: atom_id res chain seq x y z
N LYS A 1 16.76 7.53 -4.69
CA LYS A 1 15.61 8.11 -5.44
C LYS A 1 15.36 7.18 -6.61
N GLU A 2 14.23 6.48 -6.63
CA GLU A 2 13.89 5.56 -7.72
C GLU A 2 13.63 6.38 -9.00
N ILE A 3 14.18 5.92 -10.13
CA ILE A 3 14.06 6.60 -11.43
C ILE A 3 13.31 5.76 -12.46
N SER A 4 13.14 4.46 -12.21
CA SER A 4 12.41 3.54 -13.09
C SER A 4 11.07 3.17 -12.47
N TYR A 5 9.98 3.76 -12.97
CA TYR A 5 8.61 3.47 -12.53
C TYR A 5 7.59 3.68 -13.65
N GLY A 6 6.45 2.99 -13.57
CA GLY A 6 5.35 3.11 -14.52
C GLY A 6 4.32 4.19 -14.14
N THR A 7 3.34 4.44 -15.02
CA THR A 7 2.35 5.53 -14.89
C THR A 7 0.89 5.10 -15.09
N ILE A 8 0.62 3.78 -15.15
CA ILE A 8 -0.76 3.26 -15.27
C ILE A 8 -1.59 3.57 -14.02
N GLY A 9 -0.95 3.54 -12.84
CA GLY A 9 -1.55 3.91 -11.56
C GLY A 9 -1.05 5.27 -11.05
N PRO A 10 -1.60 5.77 -9.93
CA PRO A 10 -1.12 6.99 -9.31
C PRO A 10 0.27 6.81 -8.71
N SER A 11 1.00 7.92 -8.54
CA SER A 11 2.24 7.92 -7.78
C SER A 11 2.00 7.50 -6.33
N LEU A 12 2.87 6.64 -5.81
CA LEU A 12 2.89 6.21 -4.41
C LEU A 12 4.08 6.79 -3.63
N LEU A 13 4.80 7.76 -4.21
CA LEU A 13 5.86 8.47 -3.51
C LEU A 13 5.27 9.16 -2.27
N GLN A 14 5.94 9.02 -1.12
CA GLN A 14 5.51 9.59 0.16
C GLN A 14 4.13 9.11 0.65
N TYR A 15 3.69 7.92 0.22
CA TYR A 15 2.34 7.40 0.48
C TYR A 15 1.92 7.46 1.96
N GLY A 16 2.76 6.99 2.88
CA GLY A 16 2.49 7.03 4.31
C GLY A 16 2.59 8.45 4.88
N LYS A 17 3.61 9.20 4.44
CA LYS A 17 3.86 10.59 4.88
C LYS A 17 2.70 11.53 4.56
N ILE A 18 2.18 11.50 3.33
CA ILE A 18 1.04 12.36 2.93
C ILE A 18 -0.29 11.96 3.60
N ARG A 19 -0.36 10.74 4.16
CA ARG A 19 -1.50 10.23 4.92
C ARG A 19 -1.34 10.40 6.43
N GLY A 20 -0.29 11.07 6.88
CA GLY A 20 -0.05 11.35 8.29
C GLY A 20 0.38 10.14 9.13
N VAL A 21 0.84 9.06 8.49
CA VAL A 21 1.29 7.87 9.22
C VAL A 21 2.67 8.13 9.81
N THR A 22 2.73 8.34 11.12
CA THR A 22 3.96 8.49 11.91
C THR A 22 4.35 7.21 12.64
N ASP A 23 3.38 6.35 12.94
CA ASP A 23 3.58 4.99 13.47
C ASP A 23 2.47 4.08 12.92
N PRO A 24 2.78 3.13 12.01
CA PRO A 24 1.81 2.19 11.47
C PRO A 24 1.09 1.32 12.50
N ASN A 25 1.64 1.15 13.71
CA ASN A 25 1.02 0.34 14.77
C ASN A 25 0.10 1.17 15.68
N SER A 26 0.06 2.49 15.51
CA SER A 26 -0.82 3.37 16.28
C SER A 26 -2.29 3.22 15.86
N GLU A 27 -3.20 3.37 16.81
CA GLU A 27 -4.65 3.35 16.53
C GLU A 27 -5.05 4.46 15.52
N ALA A 28 -4.35 5.61 15.55
CA ALA A 28 -4.57 6.70 14.61
C ALA A 28 -4.26 6.31 13.15
N SER A 29 -3.32 5.39 12.92
CA SER A 29 -2.91 4.95 11.57
C SER A 29 -3.69 3.72 11.09
N LYS A 30 -4.38 3.01 11.99
CA LYS A 30 -5.10 1.78 11.71
C LYS A 30 -6.06 1.88 10.50
N PRO A 31 -6.88 2.94 10.33
CA PRO A 31 -7.75 3.04 9.16
C PRO A 31 -6.98 3.06 7.83
N ILE A 32 -5.80 3.70 7.83
CA ILE A 32 -4.95 3.76 6.64
C ILE A 32 -4.28 2.41 6.39
N VAL A 33 -3.79 1.74 7.44
CA VAL A 33 -3.18 0.40 7.33
C VAL A 33 -4.18 -0.61 6.77
N GLU A 34 -5.39 -0.66 7.31
CA GLU A 34 -6.46 -1.56 6.86
C GLU A 34 -6.89 -1.24 5.42
N TYR A 35 -7.01 0.04 5.07
CA TYR A 35 -7.29 0.46 3.69
C TYR A 35 -6.18 0.02 2.73
N THR A 36 -4.91 0.28 3.05
CA THR A 36 -3.78 -0.09 2.19
C THR A 36 -3.68 -1.60 2.02
N TRP A 37 -3.86 -2.37 3.11
CA TRP A 37 -3.95 -3.82 3.05
C TRP A 37 -5.07 -4.28 2.12
N GLY A 38 -6.28 -3.78 2.33
CA GLY A 38 -7.45 -4.15 1.55
C GLY A 38 -7.29 -3.82 0.06
N LYS A 39 -6.71 -2.66 -0.27
CA LYS A 39 -6.44 -2.28 -1.67
C LYS A 39 -5.46 -3.21 -2.36
N ILE A 40 -4.44 -3.71 -1.66
CA ILE A 40 -3.47 -4.68 -2.20
C ILE A 40 -4.10 -6.07 -2.29
N TRP A 41 -4.85 -6.48 -1.26
CA TRP A 41 -5.46 -7.79 -1.19
C TRP A 41 -6.54 -7.98 -2.29
N ASN A 42 -7.46 -7.02 -2.39
CA ASN A 42 -8.53 -7.01 -3.36
C ASN A 42 -8.91 -5.57 -3.77
N SER A 43 -8.16 -5.02 -4.73
CA SER A 43 -8.37 -3.67 -5.29
C SER A 43 -9.81 -3.39 -5.75
N LYS A 44 -10.49 -4.41 -6.30
CA LYS A 44 -11.84 -4.31 -6.86
C LYS A 44 -12.94 -4.22 -5.80
N ALA A 45 -12.66 -4.62 -4.56
CA ALA A 45 -13.59 -4.45 -3.44
C ALA A 45 -13.80 -2.96 -3.08
N TYR A 46 -12.79 -2.12 -3.36
CA TYR A 46 -12.85 -0.69 -3.07
C TYR A 46 -13.22 0.14 -4.31
N ASN A 47 -12.72 -0.25 -5.48
CA ASN A 47 -13.03 0.43 -6.75
C ASN A 47 -13.41 -0.62 -7.81
N ALA A 48 -14.69 -0.67 -8.18
CA ALA A 48 -15.16 -1.60 -9.21
C ALA A 48 -14.35 -1.45 -10.51
N CYS A 49 -14.01 -2.57 -11.13
CA CYS A 49 -13.22 -2.62 -12.36
C CYS A 49 -11.82 -1.96 -12.28
N SER A 50 -11.23 -1.82 -11.09
CA SER A 50 -9.83 -1.39 -10.98
C SER A 50 -8.90 -2.27 -11.82
N ASN A 51 -7.99 -1.63 -12.56
CA ASN A 51 -6.93 -2.29 -13.31
C ASN A 51 -5.81 -2.85 -12.42
N MET A 52 -5.76 -2.45 -11.15
CA MET A 52 -4.84 -3.05 -10.19
C MET A 52 -5.24 -4.51 -9.93
N PRO A 53 -4.31 -5.49 -9.97
CA PRO A 53 -4.62 -6.89 -9.67
C PRO A 53 -5.17 -7.09 -8.26
N ARG A 54 -6.02 -8.10 -8.08
CA ARG A 54 -6.49 -8.55 -6.75
C ARG A 54 -5.46 -9.51 -6.15
N ALA A 55 -4.30 -8.99 -5.77
CA ALA A 55 -3.09 -9.77 -5.61
C ALA A 55 -3.19 -10.86 -4.53
N GLY A 56 -3.78 -10.56 -3.37
CA GLY A 56 -4.00 -11.55 -2.31
C GLY A 56 -5.15 -12.52 -2.65
N HIS A 57 -6.30 -11.97 -3.08
CA HIS A 57 -7.49 -12.79 -3.39
C HIS A 57 -7.27 -13.78 -4.55
N MET A 58 -6.40 -13.47 -5.51
CA MET A 58 -6.04 -14.36 -6.62
C MET A 58 -4.85 -15.28 -6.29
N GLY A 59 -4.29 -15.21 -5.08
CA GLY A 59 -3.12 -16.01 -4.69
C GLY A 59 -1.81 -15.63 -5.37
N ILE A 60 -1.71 -14.44 -5.99
CA ILE A 60 -0.49 -13.93 -6.63
C ILE A 60 0.56 -13.58 -5.56
N LEU A 61 0.10 -13.04 -4.43
CA LEU A 61 0.93 -12.74 -3.27
C LEU A 61 0.41 -13.49 -2.05
N THR A 62 1.35 -13.99 -1.25
CA THR A 62 1.08 -14.52 0.09
C THR A 62 0.79 -13.40 1.07
N GLU A 63 0.14 -13.73 2.20
CA GLU A 63 -0.10 -12.79 3.29
C GLU A 63 1.18 -12.09 3.77
N ALA A 64 2.28 -12.85 3.92
CA ALA A 64 3.57 -12.29 4.33
C ALA A 64 4.11 -11.26 3.32
N GLN A 65 3.97 -11.53 2.02
CA GLN A 65 4.38 -10.57 0.98
C GLN A 65 3.52 -9.32 0.99
N VAL A 66 2.19 -9.45 1.16
CA VAL A 66 1.29 -8.30 1.30
C VAL A 66 1.69 -7.45 2.51
N ARG A 67 1.98 -8.08 3.66
CA ARG A 67 2.47 -7.40 4.86
C ARG A 67 3.75 -6.60 4.60
N HIS A 68 4.72 -7.17 3.88
CA HIS A 68 5.95 -6.46 3.53
C HIS A 68 5.70 -5.25 2.61
N ILE A 69 4.78 -5.37 1.64
CA ILE A 69 4.42 -4.24 0.75
C ILE A 69 3.71 -3.13 1.53
N VAL A 70 2.82 -3.49 2.45
CA VAL A 70 2.17 -2.51 3.33
C VAL A 70 3.20 -1.77 4.17
N ALA A 71 4.17 -2.48 4.76
CA ALA A 71 5.28 -1.87 5.48
C ALA A 71 6.11 -0.93 4.58
N LEU A 72 6.43 -1.34 3.35
CA LEU A 72 7.13 -0.49 2.38
C LEU A 72 6.38 0.82 2.09
N LEU A 73 5.05 0.82 2.06
CA LEU A 73 4.25 2.01 1.78
C LEU A 73 4.06 2.92 3.01
N LEU A 74 3.98 2.34 4.21
CA LEU A 74 3.54 3.05 5.42
C LEU A 74 4.63 3.34 6.44
N ASP A 75 5.71 2.57 6.48
CA ASP A 75 6.78 2.77 7.47
C ASP A 75 7.49 4.13 7.25
N PRO A 76 7.59 5.01 8.25
CA PRO A 76 8.35 6.27 8.17
C PRO A 76 9.84 6.09 7.85
N GLN A 77 10.40 4.90 8.12
CA GLN A 77 11.77 4.52 7.77
C GLN A 77 11.90 3.97 6.35
N SER A 78 10.80 3.64 5.69
CA SER A 78 10.81 3.21 4.29
C SER A 78 11.41 4.28 3.37
N PRO A 79 12.23 3.89 2.37
CA PRO A 79 12.72 4.82 1.35
C PRO A 79 11.58 5.53 0.57
N VAL A 80 10.37 4.98 0.55
CA VAL A 80 9.19 5.61 -0.07
C VAL A 80 8.78 6.90 0.66
N ASN A 81 9.03 6.98 1.98
CA ASN A 81 8.57 8.04 2.86
C ASN A 81 9.67 9.04 3.28
N LYS A 82 10.88 8.92 2.72
CA LYS A 82 12.00 9.84 2.95
C LYS A 82 11.91 11.09 2.08
#